data_AF-A0A1V4YD32-F1
#
_entry.id   AF-A0A1V4YD32-F1
#
_cell.length_a   1.000
_cell.length_b   1.000
_cell.length_c   1.000
_cell.angle_alpha   90.00
_cell.angle_beta   90.00
_cell.angle_gamma   90.00
#
_symmetry.space_group_name_H-M   'P 1'
#
loop_
_entity.id
_entity.type
_entity.pdbx_description
1 polymer ?
#
loop_
_entity_poly.entity_id
_entity_poly.type
_entity_poly.pdbx_seq_one_letter_code
_entity_poly.pdbx_strand_id
1 'polypeptide(L)'
;MVQNNLDYFCAEYGMEIAKCAKCKSDETTIQKSLGVLQEDGLFAFILYLESKNDACIKKEIAQLLNKVELTQNANEKNLRKNIQEITRNINDMFLAKDLIEKTLVYARYHAKALKDEEK
;
A
#
# COMPACT_ATOMS: atom_id res chain seq x y z
N MET A 1 -8.90 14.84 -21.35
CA MET A 1 -8.66 13.64 -20.52
C MET A 1 -8.05 14.13 -19.22
N VAL A 2 -8.72 13.92 -18.09
CA VAL A 2 -8.10 14.27 -16.79
C VAL A 2 -6.92 13.32 -16.65
N GLN A 3 -5.72 13.86 -16.68
CA GLN A 3 -4.51 13.12 -16.40
C GLN A 3 -4.64 12.61 -14.96
N ASN A 4 -4.66 11.29 -14.78
CA ASN A 4 -4.80 10.66 -13.47
C ASN A 4 -3.71 11.19 -12.53
N ASN A 5 -4.11 11.88 -11.46
CA ASN A 5 -3.18 12.37 -10.46
C ASN A 5 -2.79 11.21 -9.53
N LEU A 6 -1.70 10.53 -9.87
CA LEU A 6 -1.18 9.39 -9.12
C LEU A 6 -0.88 9.75 -7.66
N ASP A 7 -0.40 10.97 -7.41
CA ASP A 7 -0.11 11.45 -6.06
C ASP A 7 -1.38 11.55 -5.21
N TYR A 8 -2.48 12.04 -5.81
CA TYR A 8 -3.79 12.07 -5.14
C TYR A 8 -4.27 10.65 -4.79
N PHE A 9 -4.11 9.66 -5.68
CA PHE A 9 -4.49 8.29 -5.36
C PHE A 9 -3.63 7.70 -4.24
N CYS A 10 -2.32 7.98 -4.22
CA CYS A 10 -1.48 7.58 -3.10
C CYS A 10 -1.96 8.18 -1.77
N ALA A 11 -2.36 9.46 -1.76
CA ALA A 11 -2.91 10.10 -0.58
C ALA A 11 -4.25 9.49 -0.14
N GLU A 12 -5.17 9.29 -1.09
CA GLU A 12 -6.50 8.72 -0.86
C GLU A 12 -6.41 7.31 -0.24
N TYR A 13 -5.69 6.40 -0.88
CA TYR A 13 -5.53 5.03 -0.35
C TYR A 13 -4.66 5.00 0.91
N GLY A 14 -3.72 5.93 1.07
CA GLY A 14 -2.96 6.08 2.31
C GLY A 14 -3.85 6.46 3.49
N MET A 15 -4.81 7.35 3.28
CA MET A 15 -5.81 7.73 4.28
C MET A 15 -6.69 6.54 4.67
N GLU A 16 -7.12 5.71 3.71
CA GLU A 16 -7.94 4.53 3.98
C GLU A 16 -7.18 3.45 4.77
N ILE A 17 -5.87 3.29 4.52
CA ILE A 17 -4.99 2.45 5.36
C ILE A 17 -5.02 2.93 6.82
N ALA A 18 -4.90 4.25 7.05
CA ALA A 18 -4.85 4.81 8.39
C ALA A 18 -6.21 4.77 9.13
N LYS A 19 -7.33 4.90 8.41
CA LYS A 19 -8.69 4.91 8.96
C LYS A 19 -9.25 3.54 9.32
N CYS A 20 -8.56 2.46 8.95
CA CYS A 20 -9.10 1.10 8.97
C CYS A 20 -9.55 0.67 10.39
N ALA A 21 -10.80 0.95 10.76
CA ALA A 21 -11.27 0.88 12.15
C ALA A 21 -11.18 -0.51 12.83
N LYS A 22 -11.10 -1.59 12.03
CA LYS A 22 -10.93 -2.97 12.53
C LYS A 22 -9.49 -3.32 12.90
N CYS A 23 -8.54 -2.54 12.40
CA CYS A 23 -7.13 -2.75 12.55
C CYS A 23 -6.56 -1.37 12.85
N LYS A 24 -6.24 -1.05 14.10
CA LYS A 24 -5.11 -0.15 14.30
C LYS A 24 -3.94 -0.87 13.63
N SER A 25 -3.75 -0.75 12.33
CA SER A 25 -2.45 -0.87 11.69
C SER A 25 -1.70 0.26 12.34
N ASP A 26 -1.19 -0.03 13.55
CA ASP A 26 -0.48 0.92 14.36
C ASP A 26 0.60 1.48 13.46
N GLU A 27 0.87 2.76 13.58
CA GLU A 27 1.94 3.45 12.88
C GLU A 27 3.21 2.58 12.74
N THR A 28 3.51 1.76 13.77
CA THR A 28 4.51 0.70 13.77
C THR A 28 4.43 -0.27 12.59
N THR A 29 3.27 -0.84 12.28
CA THR A 29 3.07 -1.78 11.15
C THR A 29 3.22 -1.06 9.82
N ILE A 30 2.70 0.15 9.68
CA ILE A 30 2.86 0.97 8.46
C ILE A 30 4.36 1.27 8.24
N GLN A 31 5.04 1.74 9.28
CA GLN A 31 6.48 2.05 9.26
C GLN A 31 7.33 0.83 8.90
N LYS A 32 7.05 -0.33 9.51
CA LYS A 32 7.77 -1.58 9.22
C LYS A 32 7.50 -2.06 7.80
N SER A 33 6.25 -1.96 7.33
CA SER A 33 5.91 -2.35 5.96
C SER A 33 6.63 -1.48 4.93
N LEU A 34 6.69 -0.16 5.19
CA LEU A 34 7.44 0.78 4.36
C LEU A 34 8.93 0.44 4.34
N GLY A 35 9.54 0.18 5.51
CA GLY A 35 10.95 -0.22 5.60
C GLY A 35 11.26 -1.50 4.82
N VAL A 36 10.46 -2.56 4.98
CA VAL A 36 10.65 -3.81 4.23
C VAL A 36 10.53 -3.59 2.72
N LEU A 37 9.57 -2.76 2.28
CA LEU A 37 9.43 -2.46 0.84
C LEU A 37 10.65 -1.71 0.28
N GLN A 38 11.20 -0.77 1.03
CA GLN A 38 12.33 0.06 0.62
C GLN A 38 13.64 -0.74 0.56
N GLU A 39 13.89 -1.59 1.57
CA GLU A 39 15.14 -2.33 1.72
C GLU A 39 15.12 -3.68 0.95
N ASP A 40 14.02 -4.43 1.05
CA ASP A 40 13.93 -5.82 0.58
C ASP A 40 13.02 -6.00 -0.65
N GLY A 41 12.25 -4.98 -1.02
CA GLY A 41 11.43 -4.95 -2.23
C GLY A 41 10.04 -5.57 -2.12
N LEU A 42 9.35 -5.66 -3.26
CA LEU A 42 7.91 -5.99 -3.34
C LEU A 42 7.56 -7.37 -2.78
N PHE A 43 8.36 -8.39 -3.05
CA PHE A 43 8.07 -9.75 -2.57
C PHE A 43 8.24 -9.87 -1.06
N ALA A 44 9.29 -9.27 -0.49
CA ALA A 44 9.49 -9.24 0.95
C ALA A 44 8.37 -8.46 1.65
N PHE A 45 7.94 -7.34 1.07
CA PHE A 45 6.79 -6.57 1.55
C PHE A 45 5.52 -7.43 1.64
N ILE A 46 5.19 -8.20 0.59
CA ILE A 46 4.02 -9.09 0.60
C ILE A 46 4.16 -10.19 1.66
N LEU A 47 5.32 -10.85 1.75
CA LEU A 47 5.58 -11.88 2.76
C LEU A 47 5.45 -11.33 4.18
N TYR A 48 5.94 -10.12 4.41
CA TYR A 48 5.81 -9.42 5.68
C TYR A 48 4.34 -9.19 6.05
N LEU A 49 3.53 -8.64 5.13
CA LEU A 49 2.10 -8.41 5.38
C LEU A 49 1.33 -9.70 5.65
N GLU A 50 1.66 -10.77 4.96
CA GLU A 50 1.09 -12.10 5.19
C GLU A 50 1.48 -12.66 6.56
N SER A 51 2.74 -12.50 6.97
CA SER A 51 3.21 -12.90 8.32
C SER A 51 2.48 -12.16 9.45
N LYS A 52 1.99 -10.94 9.18
CA LYS A 52 1.22 -10.13 10.13
C LYS A 52 -0.28 -10.35 10.04
N ASN A 53 -0.75 -11.16 9.08
CA ASN A 53 -2.16 -11.27 8.72
C ASN A 53 -2.83 -9.89 8.50
N ASP A 54 -2.07 -8.89 8.00
CA ASP A 54 -2.59 -7.55 7.78
C ASP A 54 -3.40 -7.53 6.48
N ALA A 55 -4.71 -7.74 6.61
CA ALA A 55 -5.63 -7.67 5.48
C ALA A 55 -5.89 -6.22 5.03
N CYS A 56 -5.67 -5.24 5.89
CA CYS A 56 -6.02 -3.85 5.57
C CYS A 56 -5.04 -3.24 4.57
N ILE A 57 -3.74 -3.28 4.86
CA ILE A 57 -2.72 -2.76 3.93
C ILE A 57 -2.81 -3.50 2.59
N LYS A 58 -2.99 -4.83 2.60
CA LYS A 58 -3.13 -5.61 1.36
C LYS A 58 -4.36 -5.19 0.55
N LYS A 59 -5.50 -4.93 1.20
CA LYS A 59 -6.73 -4.50 0.52
C LYS A 59 -6.52 -3.15 -0.16
N GLU A 60 -6.03 -2.16 0.57
CA GLU A 60 -5.89 -0.80 0.03
C GLU A 60 -4.81 -0.72 -1.06
N ILE A 61 -3.69 -1.44 -0.91
CA ILE A 61 -2.69 -1.54 -1.98
C ILE A 61 -3.27 -2.24 -3.22
N ALA A 62 -4.05 -3.29 -3.05
CA ALA A 62 -4.71 -3.94 -4.19
C ALA A 62 -5.67 -2.98 -4.91
N GLN A 63 -6.44 -2.17 -4.17
CA GLN A 63 -7.35 -1.18 -4.74
C GLN A 63 -6.59 -0.06 -5.46
N LEU A 64 -5.50 0.46 -4.89
CA LEU A 64 -4.60 1.40 -5.55
C LEU A 64 -4.10 0.84 -6.89
N LEU A 65 -3.57 -0.38 -6.90
CA LEU A 65 -3.02 -0.98 -8.11
C LEU A 65 -4.07 -1.21 -9.19
N ASN A 66 -5.32 -1.54 -8.81
CA ASN A 66 -6.44 -1.59 -9.74
C ASN A 66 -6.77 -0.19 -10.29
N LYS A 67 -6.76 0.82 -9.43
CA LYS A 67 -7.10 2.20 -9.78
C LYS A 67 -6.11 2.81 -10.77
N VAL A 68 -4.83 2.46 -10.67
CA VAL A 68 -3.77 2.91 -11.58
C VAL A 68 -3.55 1.97 -12.77
N GLU A 69 -4.46 1.01 -12.98
CA GLU A 69 -4.46 0.09 -14.12
C GLU A 69 -3.23 -0.82 -14.22
N LEU A 70 -2.52 -1.05 -13.11
CA LEU A 70 -1.45 -2.06 -13.00
C LEU A 70 -2.02 -3.48 -12.80
N THR A 71 -3.28 -3.58 -12.40
CA THR A 71 -4.05 -4.82 -12.31
C THR A 71 -5.53 -4.50 -12.53
N GLN A 72 -6.36 -5.52 -12.74
CA GLN A 72 -7.80 -5.37 -13.01
C GLN A 72 -8.69 -5.87 -11.85
N ASN A 73 -8.18 -6.77 -11.00
CA ASN A 73 -8.98 -7.46 -10.00
C ASN A 73 -8.16 -7.93 -8.78
N ALA A 74 -7.12 -7.18 -8.42
CA ALA A 74 -6.39 -7.43 -7.19
C ALA A 74 -7.29 -7.21 -5.97
N ASN A 75 -7.09 -8.04 -4.94
CA ASN A 75 -7.66 -7.95 -3.61
C ASN A 75 -6.67 -8.55 -2.59
N GLU A 76 -7.00 -8.50 -1.31
CA GLU A 76 -6.12 -8.93 -0.21
C GLU A 76 -5.76 -10.42 -0.22
N LYS A 77 -6.50 -11.25 -0.98
CA LYS A 77 -6.29 -12.70 -1.11
C LYS A 77 -5.41 -13.08 -2.28
N ASN A 78 -5.45 -12.31 -3.38
CA ASN A 78 -4.71 -12.59 -4.60
C ASN A 78 -3.57 -11.59 -4.86
N LEU A 79 -3.30 -10.65 -3.96
CA LEU A 79 -2.30 -9.60 -4.13
C LEU A 79 -0.91 -10.17 -4.47
N ARG A 80 -0.48 -11.24 -3.80
CA ARG A 80 0.81 -11.90 -4.10
C ARG A 80 0.94 -12.29 -5.58
N LYS A 81 -0.11 -12.91 -6.12
CA LYS A 81 -0.14 -13.33 -7.52
C LYS A 81 -0.12 -12.13 -8.46
N ASN A 82 -0.86 -11.07 -8.14
CA ASN A 82 -0.85 -9.84 -8.94
C ASN A 82 0.51 -9.14 -8.95
N ILE A 83 1.19 -9.06 -7.80
CA ILE A 83 2.56 -8.53 -7.71
C ILE A 83 3.51 -9.38 -8.56
N GLN A 84 3.40 -10.71 -8.53
CA GLN A 84 4.20 -11.58 -9.39
C GLN A 84 4.00 -11.28 -10.88
N GLU A 85 2.76 -11.02 -11.32
CA GLU A 85 2.49 -10.64 -12.71
C GLU A 85 3.06 -9.25 -13.05
N ILE A 86 2.88 -8.24 -12.17
CA ILE A 86 3.44 -6.89 -12.33
C ILE A 86 4.97 -6.95 -12.50
N THR A 87 5.66 -7.79 -11.72
CA THR A 87 7.12 -7.90 -11.75
C THR A 87 7.68 -8.48 -13.05
N ARG A 88 6.85 -8.99 -13.96
CA ARG A 88 7.29 -9.43 -15.30
C ARG A 88 7.62 -8.24 -16.21
N ASN A 89 7.11 -7.05 -15.91
CA ASN A 89 7.46 -5.82 -16.59
C ASN A 89 8.24 -4.92 -15.63
N ILE A 90 9.46 -4.55 -16.02
CA ILE A 90 10.34 -3.75 -15.18
C ILE A 90 9.78 -2.35 -14.87
N ASN A 91 9.09 -1.73 -15.84
CA ASN A 91 8.52 -0.40 -15.65
C ASN A 91 7.33 -0.45 -14.69
N ASP A 92 6.47 -1.44 -14.85
CA ASP A 92 5.30 -1.66 -13.98
C ASP A 92 5.76 -2.01 -12.56
N MET A 93 6.84 -2.80 -12.44
CA MET A 93 7.47 -3.11 -11.15
C MET A 93 7.96 -1.85 -10.42
N PHE A 94 8.71 -0.98 -11.10
CA PHE A 94 9.20 0.26 -10.49
C PHE A 94 8.06 1.23 -10.16
N LEU A 95 7.07 1.35 -11.04
CA LEU A 95 5.89 2.17 -10.80
C LEU A 95 5.09 1.67 -9.60
N ALA A 96 4.84 0.36 -9.51
CA ALA A 96 4.17 -0.23 -8.36
C ALA A 96 4.93 0.04 -7.06
N LYS A 97 6.25 -0.15 -7.05
CA LYS A 97 7.08 0.12 -5.88
C LYS A 97 6.95 1.58 -5.43
N ASP A 98 7.12 2.53 -6.35
CA ASP A 98 7.05 3.97 -6.05
C ASP A 98 5.66 4.38 -5.51
N LEU A 99 4.59 3.91 -6.16
CA LEU A 99 3.23 4.21 -5.72
C LEU A 99 2.90 3.61 -4.34
N ILE A 100 3.33 2.37 -4.08
CA ILE A 100 3.10 1.72 -2.78
C ILE A 100 3.89 2.45 -1.69
N GLU A 101 5.17 2.80 -1.94
CA GLU A 101 5.98 3.58 -1.00
C GLU A 101 5.31 4.90 -0.65
N LYS A 102 4.89 5.66 -1.66
CA LYS A 102 4.25 6.96 -1.45
C LYS A 102 2.92 6.84 -0.71
N THR A 103 2.15 5.80 -1.00
CA THR A 103 0.90 5.50 -0.29
C THR A 103 1.15 5.19 1.19
N LEU A 104 2.18 4.41 1.51
CA LEU A 104 2.56 4.09 2.90
C LEU A 104 3.11 5.32 3.63
N VAL A 105 3.79 6.24 2.94
CA VAL A 105 4.20 7.54 3.50
C VAL A 105 2.97 8.37 3.90
N TYR A 106 1.98 8.51 3.01
CA TYR A 106 0.73 9.21 3.33
C TYR A 106 -0.03 8.52 4.48
N ALA A 107 -0.11 7.19 4.46
CA ALA A 107 -0.73 6.43 5.54
C ALA A 107 -0.09 6.70 6.90
N ARG A 108 1.25 6.78 6.94
CA ARG A 108 1.99 7.09 8.16
C ARG A 108 1.69 8.50 8.66
N TYR A 109 1.67 9.50 7.79
CA TYR A 109 1.33 10.88 8.19
C TYR A 109 -0.11 11.00 8.69
N HIS A 110 -1.06 10.33 8.05
CA HIS A 110 -2.45 10.26 8.53
C HIS A 110 -2.56 9.56 9.89
N ALA A 111 -1.89 8.42 10.07
CA ALA A 111 -1.86 7.72 11.36
C ALA A 111 -1.28 8.58 12.49
N LYS A 112 -0.27 9.41 12.19
CA LYS A 112 0.31 10.37 13.15
C LYS A 112 -0.67 11.49 13.50
N ALA A 113 -1.35 12.06 12.51
CA ALA A 113 -2.34 13.12 12.74
C ALA A 113 -3.50 12.64 13.63
N LEU A 114 -4.03 11.44 13.37
CA LEU A 114 -5.11 10.84 14.17
C LEU A 114 -4.69 10.62 15.64
N LYS A 115 -3.43 10.24 15.89
CA LYS A 115 -2.90 10.09 17.26
C LYS A 115 -2.78 11.41 18.03
N ASP A 116 -2.55 12.52 17.33
CA ASP A 116 -2.43 13.83 17.95
C ASP A 116 -3.81 14.47 18.22
N GLU A 117 -4.85 14.10 17.47
CA GLU A 117 -6.25 14.49 17.74
C GLU A 117 -6.86 13.75 18.95
N GLU A 118 -6.35 12.57 19.29
CA GLU A 118 -6.79 11.77 20.46
C GLU A 118 -6.16 12.22 21.80
N LYS A 119 -5.23 13.19 21.80
CA LYS A 119 -4.53 13.73 22.98
C LYS A 119 -5.20 15.00 23.53
#